data_AF-A0A7Y2ZT90-F1
#
_entry.id   AF-A0A7Y2ZT90-F1
#
_cell.length_a   1.000
_cell.length_b   1.000
_cell.length_c   1.000
_cell.angle_alpha   90.00
_cell.angle_beta   90.00
_cell.angle_gamma   90.00
#
_symmetry.space_group_name_H-M   'P 1'
#
loop_
_entity.id
_entity.type
_entity.pdbx_description
1 polymer ?
#
loop_
_entity_poly.entity_id
_entity_poly.type
_entity_poly.pdbx_seq_one_letter_code
_entity_poly.pdbx_strand_id
1 'polypeptide(L)'
;MAYNITLEGNNKIIAERMLERVAKIFSKCNITYWLEGGTLLGIRREDRLLPWDDDIDVSMMVDQSSKLPKLYKALKNANYRVKLRHFEQNNIPFKKGNLRMIKIRERKCFGLLKGPVCLDVFIKYPFEGNSYWEIANKKKKVPSKFYKNFNTIDFKGYNYLIPKLTDDYLTYRYGEWQTPVKDWDTANDDKALS
;
A
#
# COMPACT_ATOMS: atom_id res chain seq x y z
N MET A 1 12.88 -18.19 10.48
CA MET A 1 12.56 -17.13 11.46
C MET A 1 12.01 -15.93 10.71
N ALA A 2 10.69 -15.71 10.80
CA ALA A 2 10.13 -14.42 10.46
C ALA A 2 10.67 -13.45 11.52
N TYR A 3 11.57 -12.55 11.13
CA TYR A 3 11.94 -11.46 12.01
C TYR A 3 10.65 -10.72 12.35
N ASN A 4 10.35 -10.51 13.64
CA ASN A 4 9.31 -9.60 14.08
C ASN A 4 9.77 -8.19 13.71
N ILE A 5 9.53 -7.80 12.46
CA ILE A 5 9.92 -6.50 11.93
C ILE A 5 8.77 -5.58 12.27
N THR A 6 8.96 -4.69 13.24
CA THR A 6 8.02 -3.61 13.54
C THR A 6 8.56 -2.30 12.96
N LEU A 7 7.69 -1.33 12.68
CA LEU A 7 8.05 0.02 12.26
C LEU A 7 8.52 0.88 13.45
N GLU A 8 9.50 0.37 14.19
CA GLU A 8 10.11 1.00 15.35
C GLU A 8 11.60 1.26 15.12
N GLY A 9 12.18 2.17 15.91
CA GLY A 9 13.60 2.50 15.88
C GLY A 9 14.11 2.78 14.46
N ASN A 10 15.13 2.02 14.03
CA ASN A 10 15.72 2.16 12.70
C ASN A 10 14.76 1.81 11.56
N ASN A 11 13.83 0.87 11.76
CA ASN A 11 12.86 0.50 10.73
C ASN A 11 11.89 1.64 10.45
N LYS A 12 11.47 2.39 11.48
CA LYS A 12 10.66 3.61 11.32
C LYS A 12 11.34 4.61 10.39
N ILE A 13 12.61 4.93 10.65
CA ILE A 13 13.38 5.91 9.86
C ILE A 13 13.52 5.44 8.41
N ILE A 14 13.80 4.14 8.21
CA ILE A 14 13.85 3.54 6.87
C ILE A 14 12.49 3.66 6.21
N ALA A 15 11.39 3.41 6.94
CA ALA A 15 10.05 3.40 6.40
C ALA A 15 9.58 4.79 5.94
N GLU A 16 9.71 5.80 6.79
CA GLU A 16 9.37 7.19 6.46
C GLU A 16 10.17 7.68 5.23
N ARG A 17 11.48 7.40 5.21
CA ARG A 17 12.34 7.71 4.05
C ARG A 17 11.93 6.94 2.79
N MET A 18 11.60 5.66 2.91
CA MET A 18 11.18 4.83 1.78
C MET A 18 9.86 5.32 1.20
N LEU A 19 8.88 5.65 2.05
CA LEU A 19 7.60 6.18 1.63
C LEU A 19 7.78 7.45 0.78
N GLU A 20 8.53 8.43 1.29
CA GLU A 20 8.79 9.69 0.59
C GLU A 20 9.55 9.47 -0.74
N ARG A 21 10.62 8.67 -0.74
CA ARG A 21 11.44 8.44 -1.94
C ARG A 21 10.66 7.70 -3.03
N VAL A 22 9.88 6.69 -2.66
CA VAL A 22 9.06 5.94 -3.62
C VAL A 22 7.91 6.81 -4.13
N ALA A 23 7.28 7.61 -3.28
CA ALA A 23 6.29 8.62 -3.66
C ALA A 23 6.81 9.61 -4.71
N LYS A 24 8.02 10.14 -4.52
CA LYS A 24 8.70 10.99 -5.51
C LYS A 24 8.94 10.27 -6.84
N ILE A 25 9.24 8.98 -6.81
CA ILE A 25 9.40 8.16 -8.02
C ILE A 25 8.07 7.94 -8.73
N PHE A 26 6.98 7.67 -8.01
CA PHE A 26 5.64 7.58 -8.61
C PHE A 26 5.27 8.89 -9.31
N SER A 27 5.49 10.04 -8.66
CA SER A 27 5.25 11.35 -9.26
C SER A 27 6.04 11.55 -10.55
N LYS A 28 7.35 11.27 -10.56
CA LYS A 28 8.20 11.32 -11.78
C LYS A 28 7.73 10.37 -12.90
N CYS A 29 7.04 9.29 -12.54
CA CYS A 29 6.48 8.33 -13.47
C CYS A 29 5.04 8.66 -13.88
N ASN A 30 4.47 9.77 -13.40
CA ASN A 30 3.07 10.17 -13.57
C ASN A 30 2.09 9.08 -13.11
N ILE A 31 2.42 8.37 -12.03
CA ILE A 31 1.58 7.34 -11.45
C ILE A 31 0.70 7.96 -10.37
N THR A 32 -0.61 7.83 -10.53
CA THR A 32 -1.55 8.14 -9.45
C THR A 32 -1.57 6.97 -8.47
N TYR A 33 -1.19 7.24 -7.23
CA TYR A 33 -1.19 6.30 -6.11
C TYR A 33 -1.78 7.00 -4.89
N TRP A 34 -2.19 6.27 -3.87
CA TRP A 34 -2.64 6.84 -2.60
C TRP A 34 -2.19 5.98 -1.42
N LEU A 35 -2.17 6.57 -0.22
CA LEU A 35 -1.90 5.84 1.02
C LEU A 35 -3.03 4.85 1.29
N GLU A 36 -2.68 3.65 1.76
CA GLU A 36 -3.63 2.56 2.00
C GLU A 36 -3.40 1.96 3.39
N GLY A 37 -4.35 1.16 3.87
CA GLY A 37 -4.12 0.24 4.98
C GLY A 37 -3.68 0.92 6.28
N GLY A 38 -2.77 0.25 7.00
CA GLY A 38 -2.23 0.74 8.27
C GLY A 38 -1.45 2.05 8.12
N THR A 39 -0.84 2.28 6.95
CA THR A 39 -0.14 3.53 6.63
C THR A 39 -1.11 4.73 6.58
N LEU A 40 -2.23 4.61 5.85
CA LEU A 40 -3.25 5.66 5.84
C LEU A 40 -3.86 5.87 7.23
N LEU A 41 -4.21 4.77 7.92
CA LEU A 41 -4.83 4.81 9.23
C LEU A 41 -3.92 5.53 10.24
N GLY A 42 -2.65 5.13 10.34
CA GLY A 42 -1.69 5.72 11.27
C GLY A 42 -1.46 7.20 10.99
N ILE A 43 -1.23 7.58 9.73
CA ILE A 43 -0.98 8.98 9.37
C ILE A 43 -2.23 9.83 9.65
N ARG A 44 -3.43 9.34 9.28
CA ARG A 44 -4.67 10.10 9.50
C ARG A 44 -5.06 10.23 10.97
N ARG A 45 -4.79 9.22 11.79
CA ARG A 45 -5.20 9.14 13.20
C ARG A 45 -4.19 9.73 14.18
N GLU A 46 -2.90 9.47 13.95
CA GLU A 46 -1.85 9.68 14.95
C GLU A 46 -0.62 10.41 14.38
N ASP A 47 -0.70 10.92 13.14
CA ASP A 47 0.41 11.59 12.42
C ASP A 47 1.73 10.79 12.46
N ARG A 48 1.62 9.46 12.33
CA ARG A 48 2.76 8.53 12.36
C ARG A 48 2.44 7.23 11.64
N LEU A 49 3.48 6.51 11.20
CA LEU A 49 3.33 5.10 10.86
C LEU A 49 3.06 4.30 12.14
N LEU A 50 2.18 3.30 12.07
CA LEU A 50 1.84 2.48 13.23
C LEU A 50 3.05 1.64 13.64
N PRO A 51 3.51 1.71 14.92
CA PRO A 51 4.73 1.02 15.34
C PRO A 51 4.67 -0.49 15.15
N TRP A 52 3.50 -1.08 15.35
CA TRP A 52 3.29 -2.53 15.30
C TRP A 52 3.11 -3.08 13.89
N ASP A 53 2.99 -2.22 12.87
CA ASP A 53 2.98 -2.65 11.46
C ASP A 53 4.39 -3.10 11.04
N ASP A 54 4.47 -3.91 9.98
CA ASP A 54 5.73 -4.43 9.43
C ASP A 54 6.06 -3.90 8.01
N ASP A 55 5.15 -3.13 7.43
CA ASP A 55 5.24 -2.59 6.06
C ASP A 55 4.60 -1.21 5.89
N ILE A 56 4.76 -0.67 4.67
CA ILE A 56 4.13 0.56 4.20
C ILE A 56 3.16 0.18 3.10
N ASP A 57 1.94 0.66 3.21
CA ASP A 57 0.85 0.34 2.32
C ASP A 57 0.48 1.52 1.43
N VAL A 58 0.55 1.29 0.12
CA VAL A 58 -0.02 2.21 -0.88
C VAL A 58 -0.84 1.43 -1.90
N SER A 59 -1.65 2.12 -2.67
CA SER A 59 -2.45 1.52 -3.74
C SER A 59 -2.41 2.33 -5.02
N MET A 60 -2.68 1.65 -6.12
CA MET A 60 -2.96 2.25 -7.43
C MET A 60 -4.04 1.46 -8.17
N MET A 61 -4.71 2.11 -9.12
CA MET A 61 -5.65 1.43 -10.01
C MET A 61 -4.90 0.61 -11.07
N VAL A 62 -5.51 -0.47 -11.56
CA VAL A 62 -4.94 -1.32 -12.62
C VAL A 62 -4.65 -0.57 -13.92
N ASP A 63 -5.35 0.54 -14.19
CA ASP A 63 -5.13 1.38 -15.37
C ASP A 63 -3.72 2.05 -15.39
N GLN A 64 -3.03 2.10 -14.25
CA GLN A 64 -1.65 2.57 -14.17
C GLN A 64 -0.64 1.57 -14.75
N SER A 65 -1.09 0.35 -15.13
CA SER A 65 -0.23 -0.75 -15.58
C SER A 65 0.68 -0.39 -16.76
N SER A 66 0.23 0.48 -17.68
CA SER A 66 1.03 0.93 -18.83
C SER A 66 2.29 1.72 -18.42
N LYS A 67 2.30 2.30 -17.21
CA LYS A 67 3.41 3.10 -16.67
C LYS A 67 4.44 2.25 -15.91
N LEU A 68 4.14 0.96 -15.68
CA LEU A 68 4.99 0.06 -14.88
C LEU A 68 6.41 -0.15 -15.44
N PRO A 69 6.64 -0.24 -16.77
CA PRO A 69 8.01 -0.34 -17.29
C PRO A 69 8.87 0.86 -16.89
N LYS A 70 8.32 2.09 -16.97
CA LYS A 70 8.99 3.32 -16.55
C LYS A 70 9.25 3.32 -15.04
N LEU A 71 8.24 2.95 -14.25
CA LEU A 71 8.36 2.84 -12.79
C LEU A 71 9.43 1.85 -12.37
N TYR A 72 9.42 0.65 -12.95
CA TYR A 72 10.36 -0.41 -12.63
C TYR A 72 11.81 0.02 -12.91
N LYS A 73 12.06 0.69 -14.04
CA LYS A 73 13.37 1.27 -14.37
C LYS A 73 13.78 2.32 -13.34
N ALA A 74 12.89 3.24 -12.98
CA ALA A 74 13.18 4.30 -12.01
C ALA A 74 13.48 3.74 -10.61
N LEU A 75 12.71 2.75 -10.14
CA LEU A 75 12.95 2.06 -8.87
C LEU A 75 14.29 1.31 -8.85
N LYS A 76 14.63 0.61 -9.94
CA LYS A 76 15.94 -0.06 -10.06
C LYS A 76 17.10 0.94 -9.99
N ASN A 77 16.99 2.05 -10.72
CA ASN A 77 18.01 3.12 -10.70
C ASN A 77 18.16 3.74 -9.32
N ALA A 78 17.09 3.78 -8.52
CA ALA A 78 17.10 4.23 -7.13
C ALA A 78 17.55 3.13 -6.13
N ASN A 79 18.16 2.04 -6.61
CA ASN A 79 18.66 0.91 -5.82
C ASN A 79 17.58 0.13 -5.03
N TYR A 80 16.35 0.10 -5.54
CA TYR A 80 15.30 -0.75 -4.99
C TYR A 80 15.31 -2.15 -5.61
N ARG A 81 14.93 -3.13 -4.79
CA ARG A 81 14.51 -4.46 -5.21
C ARG A 81 13.00 -4.44 -5.36
N VAL A 82 12.53 -4.81 -6.55
CA VAL A 82 11.10 -4.84 -6.89
C VAL A 82 10.70 -6.28 -7.19
N LYS A 83 9.66 -6.78 -6.52
CA LYS A 83 9.02 -8.07 -6.82
C LYS A 83 7.58 -7.84 -7.25
N LEU A 84 7.22 -8.38 -8.41
CA LEU A 84 5.84 -8.40 -8.89
C LEU A 84 5.17 -9.69 -8.42
N ARG A 85 3.93 -9.61 -7.96
CA ARG A 85 3.08 -10.77 -7.66
C ARG A 85 1.87 -10.73 -8.57
N HIS A 86 1.50 -11.89 -9.08
CA HIS A 86 0.37 -12.03 -9.99
C HIS A 86 -0.69 -12.92 -9.34
N PHE A 87 -1.92 -12.87 -9.83
CA PHE A 87 -2.95 -13.81 -9.42
C PHE A 87 -2.64 -15.21 -9.93
N GLU A 88 -2.75 -16.20 -9.06
CA GLU A 88 -2.44 -17.60 -9.39
C GLU A 88 -3.65 -18.35 -9.98
N GLN A 89 -4.85 -17.86 -9.70
CA GLN A 89 -6.13 -18.41 -10.13
C GLN A 89 -7.06 -17.32 -10.69
N ASN A 90 -8.05 -17.74 -11.48
CA ASN A 90 -9.15 -16.87 -11.87
C ASN A 90 -10.11 -16.73 -10.69
N ASN A 91 -10.49 -15.49 -10.37
CA ASN A 91 -11.46 -15.19 -9.33
C ASN A 91 -12.01 -13.78 -9.57
N ILE A 92 -13.17 -13.66 -10.24
CA ILE A 92 -13.74 -12.39 -10.72
C ILE A 92 -13.66 -11.30 -9.61
N PRO A 93 -13.11 -10.10 -9.90
CA PRO A 93 -12.66 -9.61 -11.21
C PRO A 93 -11.22 -9.98 -11.61
N PHE A 94 -10.53 -10.77 -10.79
CA PHE A 94 -9.14 -11.13 -11.02
C PHE A 94 -9.02 -12.23 -12.07
N LYS A 95 -8.07 -12.03 -13.00
CA LYS A 95 -7.68 -13.02 -13.99
C LYS A 95 -6.29 -13.55 -13.65
N LYS A 96 -6.08 -14.86 -13.80
CA LYS A 96 -4.77 -15.50 -13.63
C LYS A 96 -3.71 -14.75 -14.43
N GLY A 97 -2.55 -14.54 -13.82
CA GLY A 97 -1.42 -13.82 -14.43
C GLY A 97 -1.51 -12.30 -14.41
N ASN A 98 -2.66 -11.71 -14.03
CA ASN A 98 -2.75 -10.25 -13.87
C ASN A 98 -1.98 -9.81 -12.61
N LEU A 99 -1.46 -8.57 -12.62
CA LEU A 99 -0.66 -8.05 -11.52
C LEU A 99 -1.51 -7.82 -10.27
N ARG A 100 -1.16 -8.47 -9.17
CA ARG A 100 -1.86 -8.38 -7.88
C ARG A 100 -1.23 -7.33 -6.96
N MET A 101 0.09 -7.34 -6.84
CA MET A 101 0.82 -6.41 -5.97
C MET A 101 2.28 -6.24 -6.42
N ILE A 102 2.86 -5.11 -6.02
CA ILE A 102 4.29 -4.82 -6.17
C ILE A 102 4.89 -4.70 -4.78
N LYS A 103 5.94 -5.47 -4.49
CA LYS A 103 6.73 -5.35 -3.25
C LYS A 103 8.04 -4.62 -3.52
N ILE A 104 8.27 -3.52 -2.84
CA ILE A 104 9.45 -2.67 -2.97
C ILE A 104 10.26 -2.73 -1.68
N ARG A 105 11.54 -3.08 -1.78
CA ARG A 105 12.48 -3.11 -0.64
C ARG A 105 13.81 -2.49 -1.04
N GLU A 106 14.52 -1.89 -0.09
CA GLU A 106 15.90 -1.47 -0.33
C GLU A 106 16.80 -2.69 -0.59
N ARG A 107 17.81 -2.51 -1.44
CA ARG A 107 18.91 -3.47 -1.61
C ARG A 107 19.97 -3.19 -0.55
N LYS A 108 20.45 -4.24 0.12
CA LYS A 108 21.59 -4.21 1.05
C LYS A 108 22.72 -5.09 0.52
N CYS A 109 23.95 -4.85 0.99
CA CYS A 109 25.15 -5.62 0.66
C CYS A 109 25.29 -5.87 -0.85
N PHE A 110 25.47 -4.80 -1.64
CA PHE A 110 25.60 -4.85 -3.11
C PHE A 110 24.44 -5.58 -3.84
N GLY A 111 23.27 -5.68 -3.21
CA GLY A 111 22.09 -6.32 -3.78
C GLY A 111 21.85 -7.77 -3.35
N LEU A 112 22.73 -8.35 -2.53
CA LEU A 112 22.60 -9.72 -2.02
C LEU A 112 21.48 -9.84 -0.98
N LEU A 113 21.29 -8.81 -0.15
CA LEU A 113 20.29 -8.82 0.94
C LEU A 113 19.15 -7.85 0.66
N LYS A 114 17.96 -8.16 1.20
CA LYS A 114 16.81 -7.24 1.22
C LYS A 114 16.83 -6.42 2.50
N GLY A 115 16.46 -5.14 2.41
CA GLY A 115 16.13 -4.32 3.56
C GLY A 115 14.96 -4.91 4.38
N PRO A 116 14.85 -4.55 5.66
CA PRO A 116 13.83 -5.09 6.56
C PRO A 116 12.42 -4.62 6.17
N VAL A 117 12.26 -3.32 5.94
CA VAL A 117 10.98 -2.68 5.61
C VAL A 117 10.54 -3.02 4.18
N CYS A 118 9.25 -3.30 4.03
CA CYS A 118 8.58 -3.41 2.74
C CYS A 118 7.70 -2.21 2.47
N LEU A 119 7.64 -1.75 1.23
CA LEU A 119 6.52 -0.97 0.74
C LEU A 119 5.72 -1.85 -0.24
N ASP A 120 4.50 -2.15 0.14
CA ASP A 120 3.53 -2.91 -0.63
C ASP A 120 2.64 -1.95 -1.43
N VAL A 121 2.50 -2.26 -2.71
CA VAL A 121 1.60 -1.57 -3.63
C VAL A 121 0.50 -2.53 -4.02
N PHE A 122 -0.73 -2.29 -3.56
CA PHE A 122 -1.88 -3.09 -3.97
C PHE A 122 -2.47 -2.56 -5.28
N ILE A 123 -2.76 -3.47 -6.22
CA ILE A 123 -3.42 -3.13 -7.47
C ILE A 123 -4.92 -3.28 -7.29
N LYS A 124 -5.67 -2.20 -7.51
CA LYS A 124 -7.14 -2.19 -7.42
C LYS A 124 -7.79 -2.45 -8.77
N TYR A 125 -8.79 -3.33 -8.77
CA TYR A 125 -9.56 -3.74 -9.94
C TYR A 125 -11.02 -3.27 -9.78
N PRO A 126 -11.49 -2.30 -10.59
CA PRO A 126 -12.89 -1.88 -10.55
C PRO A 126 -13.79 -2.93 -11.21
N PHE A 127 -14.90 -3.26 -10.56
CA PHE A 127 -15.93 -4.18 -11.06
C PHE A 127 -17.25 -3.93 -10.34
N GLU A 128 -18.36 -3.84 -11.07
CA GLU A 128 -19.73 -3.72 -10.51
C GLU A 128 -19.84 -2.70 -9.34
N GLY A 129 -19.36 -1.47 -9.56
CA GLY A 129 -19.44 -0.40 -8.56
C GLY A 129 -18.48 -0.51 -7.37
N ASN A 130 -17.66 -1.57 -7.31
CA ASN A 130 -16.68 -1.82 -6.26
C ASN A 130 -15.25 -1.87 -6.82
N SER A 131 -14.27 -1.70 -5.94
CA SER A 131 -12.83 -1.79 -6.24
C SER A 131 -12.22 -2.90 -5.41
N TYR A 132 -11.68 -3.91 -6.10
CA TYR A 132 -11.24 -5.17 -5.52
C TYR A 132 -9.71 -5.28 -5.46
N TRP A 133 -9.19 -5.99 -4.46
CA TRP A 133 -7.80 -6.42 -4.38
C TRP A 133 -7.71 -7.70 -3.53
N GLU A 134 -6.53 -8.31 -3.44
CA GLU A 134 -6.36 -9.57 -2.71
C GLU A 134 -5.08 -9.58 -1.89
N ILE A 135 -5.22 -9.89 -0.61
CA ILE A 135 -4.13 -10.03 0.36
C ILE A 135 -4.26 -11.41 0.98
N ALA A 136 -3.17 -12.18 1.03
CA ALA A 136 -3.14 -13.53 1.59
C ALA A 136 -4.30 -14.43 1.12
N ASN A 137 -4.60 -14.42 -0.19
CA ASN A 137 -5.72 -15.15 -0.83
C ASN A 137 -7.13 -14.77 -0.33
N LYS A 138 -7.25 -13.70 0.46
CA LYS A 138 -8.53 -13.12 0.87
C LYS A 138 -8.88 -11.96 -0.06
N LYS A 139 -10.01 -12.09 -0.76
CA LYS A 139 -10.55 -11.04 -1.60
C LYS A 139 -11.08 -9.92 -0.72
N LYS A 140 -10.68 -8.69 -1.04
CA LYS A 140 -11.16 -7.48 -0.38
C LYS A 140 -11.82 -6.56 -1.41
N LYS A 141 -12.82 -5.80 -0.99
CA LYS A 141 -13.50 -4.79 -1.80
C LYS A 141 -13.97 -3.61 -0.98
N VAL A 142 -14.02 -2.46 -1.63
CA VAL A 142 -14.77 -1.29 -1.15
C VAL A 142 -15.59 -0.69 -2.29
N PRO A 143 -16.66 0.07 -1.99
CA PRO A 143 -17.33 0.88 -2.99
C PRO A 143 -16.35 1.78 -3.75
N SER A 144 -16.39 1.75 -5.09
CA SER A 144 -15.47 2.50 -5.95
C SER A 144 -15.52 4.02 -5.75
N LYS A 145 -16.57 4.55 -5.09
CA LYS A 145 -16.68 5.97 -4.72
C LYS A 145 -15.47 6.46 -3.92
N PHE A 146 -14.84 5.60 -3.11
CA PHE A 146 -13.68 5.98 -2.30
C PHE A 146 -12.43 6.28 -3.13
N TYR A 147 -12.30 5.72 -4.32
CA TYR A 147 -11.13 5.92 -5.19
C TYR A 147 -11.43 6.79 -6.41
N LYS A 148 -12.54 7.54 -6.42
CA LYS A 148 -12.90 8.46 -7.52
C LYS A 148 -12.12 9.78 -7.48
N ASN A 149 -11.93 10.32 -6.28
CA ASN A 149 -11.31 11.62 -6.05
C ASN A 149 -10.36 11.51 -4.87
N PHE A 150 -9.31 12.33 -4.89
CA PHE A 150 -8.27 12.33 -3.86
C PHE A 150 -8.07 13.73 -3.28
N ASN A 151 -7.79 13.79 -1.99
CA ASN A 151 -7.21 14.96 -1.32
C ASN A 151 -5.73 14.69 -1.06
N THR A 152 -5.04 15.67 -0.47
CA THR A 152 -3.67 15.51 0.03
C THR A 152 -3.63 15.53 1.55
N ILE A 153 -2.67 14.81 2.12
CA ILE A 153 -2.25 14.93 3.53
C ILE A 153 -0.75 15.19 3.57
N ASP A 154 -0.32 16.15 4.37
CA ASP A 154 1.11 16.33 4.67
C ASP A 154 1.54 15.28 5.69
N PHE A 155 2.66 14.62 5.41
CA PHE A 155 3.33 13.79 6.40
C PHE A 155 4.83 13.92 6.21
N LYS A 156 5.53 14.37 7.26
CA LYS A 156 6.98 14.62 7.24
C LYS A 156 7.41 15.56 6.09
N GLY A 157 6.59 16.57 5.77
CA GLY A 157 6.90 17.58 4.75
C GLY A 157 6.72 17.12 3.30
N TYR A 158 6.02 16.01 3.07
CA TYR A 158 5.62 15.55 1.75
C TYR A 158 4.10 15.35 1.68
N ASN A 159 3.50 15.80 0.58
CA ASN A 159 2.06 15.66 0.35
C ASN A 159 1.74 14.33 -0.35
N TYR A 160 0.95 13.49 0.31
CA TYR A 160 0.49 12.20 -0.21
C TYR A 160 -0.98 12.26 -0.59
N LEU A 161 -1.36 11.53 -1.64
CA LEU A 161 -2.78 11.38 -1.98
C LEU A 161 -3.47 10.44 -0.99
N ILE A 162 -4.68 10.82 -0.60
CA ILE A 162 -5.60 10.04 0.22
C ILE A 162 -6.99 10.09 -0.41
N PRO A 163 -7.85 9.07 -0.23
CA PRO A 163 -9.25 9.13 -0.64
C PRO A 163 -9.91 10.46 -0.23
N LYS A 164 -10.64 11.15 -1.11
CA LYS A 164 -11.34 12.39 -0.72
C LYS A 164 -12.30 12.16 0.45
N LEU A 165 -12.93 10.98 0.49
CA LEU A 165 -13.79 10.50 1.57
C LEU A 165 -12.98 9.62 2.55
N THR A 166 -11.85 10.12 3.05
CA THR A 166 -10.93 9.32 3.90
C THR A 166 -11.60 8.81 5.17
N ASP A 167 -12.33 9.65 5.89
CA ASP A 167 -12.91 9.27 7.18
C ASP A 167 -14.01 8.21 6.98
N ASP A 168 -14.90 8.40 6.00
CA ASP A 168 -15.89 7.39 5.61
C ASP A 168 -15.25 6.09 5.15
N TYR A 169 -14.11 6.18 4.44
CA TYR A 169 -13.35 5.02 3.99
C TYR A 169 -12.78 4.23 5.16
N LEU A 170 -12.17 4.92 6.13
CA LEU A 170 -11.62 4.31 7.34
C LEU A 170 -12.75 3.73 8.21
N THR A 171 -13.89 4.41 8.32
CA THR A 171 -15.09 3.88 9.01
C THR A 171 -15.60 2.63 8.31
N TYR A 172 -15.64 2.62 6.98
CA TYR A 172 -16.03 1.43 6.22
C TYR A 172 -15.08 0.25 6.49
N ARG A 173 -13.75 0.49 6.49
CA ARG A 173 -12.73 -0.56 6.65
C ARG A 173 -12.59 -1.07 8.10
N TYR A 174 -12.63 -0.16 9.07
CA TYR A 174 -12.17 -0.40 10.44
C TYR A 174 -13.23 -0.12 11.51
N GLY A 175 -14.40 0.46 11.18
CA GLY A 175 -15.40 0.87 12.17
C GLY A 175 -15.00 2.13 12.93
N GLU A 176 -14.99 2.08 14.26
CA GLU A 176 -14.58 3.19 15.15
C GLU A 176 -13.05 3.37 15.15
N TRP A 177 -12.50 3.70 13.99
CA TRP A 177 -11.07 3.66 13.69
C TRP A 177 -10.25 4.68 14.50
N GLN A 178 -10.89 5.72 15.02
CA GLN A 178 -10.28 6.78 15.81
C GLN A 178 -9.75 6.25 17.16
N THR A 179 -10.26 5.11 17.63
CA THR A 179 -9.74 4.43 18.83
C THR A 179 -8.89 3.24 18.40
N PRO A 180 -7.61 3.14 18.82
CA PRO A 180 -6.78 1.98 18.52
C PRO A 180 -7.37 0.68 19.08
N VAL A 181 -7.43 -0.35 18.24
CA VAL A 181 -7.78 -1.72 18.63
C VAL A 181 -6.49 -2.53 18.67
N LYS A 182 -6.13 -3.09 19.84
CA LYS A 182 -4.82 -3.74 20.05
C LYS A 182 -4.66 -5.05 19.28
N ASP A 183 -5.72 -5.84 19.20
CA ASP A 183 -5.69 -7.18 18.62
C ASP A 183 -6.36 -7.24 17.23
N TRP A 184 -6.27 -6.15 16.45
CA TRP A 184 -6.89 -6.07 15.13
C TRP A 184 -6.15 -6.93 14.11
N ASP A 185 -6.86 -7.85 13.46
CA ASP A 185 -6.33 -8.73 12.43
C ASP A 185 -6.95 -8.44 11.06
N THR A 186 -6.09 -8.06 10.11
CA THR A 186 -6.46 -7.79 8.70
C THR A 186 -7.17 -8.94 8.02
N ALA A 187 -6.96 -10.18 8.49
CA ALA A 187 -7.55 -11.35 7.90
C ALA A 187 -8.97 -11.60 8.40
N ASN A 188 -9.36 -11.10 9.57
CA ASN A 188 -10.62 -11.43 10.22
C ASN A 188 -11.50 -10.20 10.50
N ASP A 189 -10.89 -9.06 10.83
CA ASP A 189 -11.60 -7.86 11.29
C ASP A 189 -11.81 -6.80 10.20
N ASP A 190 -11.13 -6.95 9.05
CA ASP A 190 -11.25 -6.00 7.95
C ASP A 190 -12.61 -6.11 7.25
N LYS A 191 -13.43 -5.08 7.39
CA LYS A 191 -14.78 -5.02 6.81
C LYS A 191 -14.79 -4.92 5.27
N ALA A 192 -13.63 -4.81 4.63
CA ALA A 192 -13.51 -5.00 3.18
C ALA A 192 -13.49 -6.46 2.74
N LEU A 193 -13.37 -7.44 3.65
CA LEU A 193 -13.43 -8.87 3.28
C LEU A 193 -14.73 -9.17 2.52
N SER A 194 -14.61 -9.86 1.38
CA SER A 194 -15.74 -10.21 0.49
C SER A 194 -15.99 -11.70 0.44
#